data_AF-A0A2G4IGD6-F1
#
_entry.id   AF-A0A2G4IGD6-F1
#
_cell.length_a   1.000
_cell.length_b   1.000
_cell.length_c   1.000
_cell.angle_alpha   90.00
_cell.angle_beta   90.00
_cell.angle_gamma   90.00
#
_symmetry.space_group_name_H-M   'P 1'
#
loop_
_entity.id
_entity.type
_entity.pdbx_description
1 polymer ?
#
loop_
_entity_poly.entity_id
_entity_poly.type
_entity_poly.pdbx_seq_one_letter_code
_entity_poly.pdbx_strand_id
1 'polypeptide(L)'
;MNSATLHLRRWKIAIVLTTLVAFIYFGFILLIAYNKEMMGRLITPGLSVGILLGALVIVLSWLITWGYVRWANTTYDATLEAMRREDAR
;
A
#
# COMPACT_ATOMS: atom_id res chain seq x y z
N MET A 1 18.09 -10.36 -24.89
CA MET A 1 16.82 -10.19 -24.15
C MET A 1 16.80 -8.77 -23.59
N ASN A 2 15.99 -7.87 -24.15
CA ASN A 2 16.14 -6.41 -23.99
C ASN A 2 15.92 -5.93 -22.55
N SER A 3 16.91 -5.24 -21.98
CA SER A 3 16.89 -4.62 -20.64
C SER A 3 15.66 -3.71 -20.39
N ALA A 4 15.08 -3.15 -21.45
CA ALA A 4 13.92 -2.24 -21.40
C ALA A 4 12.65 -2.86 -20.77
N THR A 5 12.42 -4.18 -20.87
CA THR A 5 11.17 -4.81 -20.40
C THR A 5 11.16 -5.04 -18.88
N LEU A 6 12.32 -5.17 -18.25
CA LEU A 6 12.45 -5.30 -16.78
C LEU A 6 12.17 -3.98 -16.07
N HIS A 7 12.55 -2.85 -16.67
CA HIS A 7 12.32 -1.52 -16.09
C HIS A 7 10.83 -1.16 -16.04
N LEU A 8 10.06 -1.50 -17.09
CA LEU A 8 8.63 -1.18 -17.16
C LEU A 8 7.77 -1.94 -16.14
N ARG A 9 8.11 -3.20 -15.79
CA ARG A 9 7.42 -3.91 -14.70
C ARG A 9 7.67 -3.20 -13.37
N ARG A 10 8.93 -2.97 -12.98
CA ARG A 10 9.26 -2.26 -11.72
C ARG A 10 8.56 -0.91 -11.58
N TRP A 11 8.46 -0.14 -12.67
CA TRP A 11 7.81 1.16 -12.69
C TRP A 11 6.30 1.11 -12.49
N LYS A 12 5.58 0.16 -13.12
CA LYS A 12 4.12 0.04 -12.93
C LYS A 12 3.74 -0.23 -11.47
N ILE A 13 4.55 -1.01 -10.77
CA ILE A 13 4.32 -1.31 -9.34
C ILE A 13 4.63 -0.11 -8.46
N ALA A 14 5.77 0.55 -8.69
CA ALA A 14 6.10 1.75 -7.92
C ALA A 14 5.00 2.81 -8.05
N ILE A 15 4.45 2.97 -9.27
CA ILE A 15 3.30 3.86 -9.53
C ILE A 15 2.06 3.39 -8.78
N VAL A 16 1.65 2.12 -8.91
CA VAL A 16 0.45 1.61 -8.23
C VAL A 16 0.57 1.77 -6.71
N LEU A 17 1.73 1.45 -6.13
CA LEU A 17 1.94 1.58 -4.69
C LEU A 17 1.90 3.04 -4.24
N THR A 18 2.56 3.93 -4.98
CA THR A 18 2.55 5.37 -4.69
C THR A 18 1.14 5.93 -4.79
N THR A 19 0.39 5.57 -5.85
CA THR A 19 -1.01 5.97 -6.02
C THR A 19 -1.89 5.44 -4.90
N LEU A 20 -1.70 4.19 -4.46
CA LEU A 20 -2.50 3.57 -3.41
C LEU A 20 -2.26 4.24 -2.04
N VAL A 21 -1.00 4.45 -1.67
CA VAL A 21 -0.64 5.16 -0.44
C VAL A 21 -1.16 6.60 -0.48
N ALA A 22 -0.96 7.30 -1.61
CA ALA A 22 -1.48 8.65 -1.79
C ALA A 22 -3.00 8.68 -1.66
N PHE A 23 -3.73 7.75 -2.28
CA PHE A 23 -5.19 7.70 -2.22
C PHE A 23 -5.71 7.54 -0.80
N ILE A 24 -5.06 6.71 0.02
CA ILE A 24 -5.45 6.50 1.42
C ILE A 24 -5.14 7.70 2.27
N TYR A 25 -3.95 8.29 2.10
CA TYR A 25 -3.56 9.49 2.84
C TYR A 25 -4.46 10.68 2.49
N PHE A 26 -4.66 10.94 1.19
CA PHE A 26 -5.55 12.01 0.75
C PHE A 26 -6.99 11.74 1.15
N GLY A 27 -7.50 10.52 1.00
CA GLY A 27 -8.85 10.16 1.44
C GLY A 27 -9.06 10.41 2.94
N PHE A 28 -8.11 9.99 3.78
CA PHE A 28 -8.17 10.22 5.21
C PHE A 28 -8.08 11.70 5.59
N ILE A 29 -7.14 12.44 4.98
CA ILE A 29 -6.99 13.88 5.20
C ILE A 29 -8.25 14.64 4.77
N LEU A 30 -8.84 14.29 3.63
CA LEU A 30 -10.07 14.93 3.13
C LEU A 30 -11.24 14.68 4.08
N LEU A 31 -11.35 13.46 4.62
CA LEU A 31 -12.38 13.10 5.59
C LEU A 31 -12.23 13.89 6.90
N ILE A 32 -11.00 14.05 7.39
CA ILE A 32 -10.68 14.89 8.54
C ILE A 32 -10.98 16.37 8.23
N ALA A 33 -10.64 16.85 7.04
CA ALA A 33 -10.75 18.26 6.69
C ALA A 33 -12.21 18.71 6.54
N TYR A 34 -13.04 17.91 5.86
CA TYR A 34 -14.42 18.27 5.55
C TYR A 34 -15.43 17.86 6.63
N ASN A 35 -15.16 16.82 7.42
CA ASN A 35 -16.15 16.27 8.35
C ASN A 35 -15.66 16.21 9.80
N LYS A 36 -15.12 17.35 10.27
CA LYS A 36 -14.60 17.52 11.64
C LYS A 36 -15.63 17.25 12.72
N GLU A 37 -16.89 17.64 12.50
CA GLU A 37 -17.99 17.38 13.45
C GLU A 37 -18.27 15.89 13.61
N MET A 38 -18.29 15.10 12.52
CA MET A 38 -18.36 13.63 12.66
C MET A 38 -17.14 13.07 13.36
N MET A 39 -15.93 13.53 13.01
CA MET A 39 -14.68 13.05 13.62
C MET A 39 -14.63 13.28 15.14
N GLY A 40 -15.19 14.39 15.61
CA GLY A 40 -15.31 14.72 17.03
C GLY A 40 -16.46 14.01 17.75
N ARG A 41 -17.39 13.38 17.02
CA ARG A 41 -18.53 12.70 17.62
C ARG A 41 -18.07 11.51 18.45
N LEU A 42 -18.42 11.49 19.73
CA LEU A 42 -18.15 10.37 20.62
C LEU A 42 -19.10 9.21 20.31
N ILE A 43 -18.53 8.03 20.11
CA ILE A 43 -19.27 6.76 20.00
C ILE A 43 -19.42 6.14 21.41
N THR A 44 -18.41 6.31 22.26
CA THR A 44 -18.34 5.77 23.63
C THR A 44 -17.52 6.77 24.46
N PRO A 45 -17.67 6.84 25.81
CA PRO A 45 -16.83 7.72 26.62
C PRO A 45 -15.34 7.46 26.33
N GLY A 46 -14.64 8.48 25.81
CA GLY A 46 -13.22 8.39 25.43
C GLY A 46 -12.94 7.86 24.02
N LEU A 47 -13.94 7.40 23.25
CA LEU A 47 -13.77 6.96 21.86
C LEU A 47 -14.58 7.84 20.90
N SER A 48 -13.87 8.65 20.11
CA SER A 48 -14.46 9.38 19.00
C SER A 48 -14.43 8.57 17.70
N VAL A 49 -15.33 8.91 16.77
CA VAL A 49 -15.31 8.38 15.41
C VAL A 49 -13.94 8.61 14.76
N GLY A 50 -13.27 9.73 15.05
CA GLY A 50 -11.95 10.01 14.51
C GLY A 50 -10.85 9.09 15.04
N ILE A 51 -10.90 8.70 16.31
CA ILE A 51 -9.97 7.70 16.86
C ILE A 51 -10.20 6.35 16.18
N LEU A 52 -11.46 5.94 16.00
CA LEU A 52 -11.81 4.69 15.33
C LEU A 52 -11.35 4.67 13.86
N LEU A 53 -11.59 5.77 13.13
CA LEU A 53 -11.15 5.91 11.74
C LEU A 53 -9.63 5.97 11.62
N GLY A 54 -8.94 6.65 12.54
CA GLY A 54 -7.47 6.65 12.59
C GLY A 54 -6.91 5.24 12.79
N ALA A 55 -7.48 4.47 13.72
CA ALA A 55 -7.12 3.07 13.92
C ALA A 55 -7.36 2.23 12.66
N LEU A 56 -8.50 2.44 11.97
CA LEU A 56 -8.80 1.77 10.71
C LEU A 56 -7.75 2.06 9.63
N VAL A 57 -7.30 3.33 9.51
CA VAL A 57 -6.24 3.70 8.56
C VAL A 57 -4.91 3.05 8.89
N ILE A 58 -4.55 2.92 10.17
CA ILE A 58 -3.34 2.20 10.58
C ILE A 58 -3.41 0.74 10.13
N VAL A 59 -4.54 0.07 10.37
CA VAL A 59 -4.76 -1.32 9.95
C VAL A 59 -4.68 -1.44 8.42
N LEU A 60 -5.33 -0.55 7.68
CA LEU A 60 -5.27 -0.53 6.21
C LEU A 60 -3.85 -0.32 5.68
N SER A 61 -3.08 0.58 6.30
CA SER A 61 -1.68 0.83 5.95
C SER A 61 -0.83 -0.43 6.12
N TRP A 62 -1.02 -1.16 7.23
CA TRP A 62 -0.36 -2.45 7.45
C TRP A 62 -0.78 -3.50 6.44
N LEU A 63 -2.08 -3.66 6.17
CA LEU A 63 -2.58 -4.63 5.19
C LEU A 63 -2.01 -4.38 3.79
N ILE A 64 -1.89 -3.11 3.40
CA ILE A 64 -1.33 -2.73 2.10
C ILE A 64 0.17 -2.95 2.04
N THR A 65 0.88 -2.61 3.12
CA THR A 65 2.31 -2.90 3.23
C THR A 65 2.55 -4.40 3.14
N TRP A 66 1.74 -5.21 3.83
CA TRP A 66 1.83 -6.66 3.78
C TRP A 66 1.49 -7.23 2.39
N GLY A 67 0.41 -6.75 1.77
CA GLY A 67 0.03 -7.12 0.40
C GLY A 67 1.13 -6.77 -0.60
N TYR A 68 1.77 -5.61 -0.45
CA TYR A 68 2.92 -5.20 -1.24
C TYR A 68 4.13 -6.12 -1.03
N VAL A 69 4.51 -6.39 0.22
CA VAL A 69 5.66 -7.26 0.54
C VAL A 69 5.45 -8.66 -0.02
N ARG A 70 4.24 -9.21 0.13
CA ARG A 70 3.89 -10.52 -0.44
C ARG A 70 4.00 -10.52 -1.96
N TRP A 71 3.44 -9.49 -2.61
CA TRP A 71 3.53 -9.33 -4.05
C TRP A 71 4.98 -9.15 -4.54
N ALA A 72 5.78 -8.35 -3.82
CA ALA A 72 7.18 -8.10 -4.11
C ALA A 72 8.01 -9.39 -4.01
N ASN A 73 7.80 -10.19 -2.96
CA ASN A 73 8.44 -11.50 -2.81
C ASN A 73 8.06 -12.46 -3.95
N THR A 74 6.78 -12.55 -4.32
CA THR A 74 6.36 -13.42 -5.45
C THR A 74 6.92 -12.96 -6.80
N THR A 75 7.20 -11.67 -6.97
CA THR A 75 7.85 -11.15 -8.19
C THR A 75 9.36 -11.37 -8.18
N TYR A 76 9.97 -11.37 -7.00
CA TYR A 76 11.39 -11.66 -6.81
C TYR A 76 11.71 -13.13 -7.10
N ASP A 77 10.85 -14.06 -6.68
CA ASP A 77 10.99 -15.50 -6.99
C ASP A 77 10.97 -15.78 -8.51
N ALA A 78 10.11 -15.09 -9.26
CA ALA A 78 10.08 -15.19 -10.73
C ALA A 78 11.37 -14.69 -11.40
N THR A 79 12.17 -13.87 -10.70
CA THR A 79 13.45 -13.35 -11.20
C THR A 79 14.61 -14.29 -10.81
N LEU A 80 14.56 -14.88 -9.61
CA LEU A 80 15.52 -15.88 -9.13
C LEU A 80 15.49 -17.18 -9.94
N GLU A 81 14.30 -17.66 -10.32
CA GLU A 81 14.17 -18.85 -11.18
C GLU A 81 14.78 -18.66 -12.57
N ALA A 82 14.76 -17.43 -13.09
CA ALA A 82 15.35 -17.12 -14.39
C ALA A 82 16.89 -17.15 -14.35
N MET A 83 17.50 -16.61 -13.29
CA MET A 83 18.97 -16.62 -13.11
C MET A 83 19.51 -18.03 -12.83
N ARG A 84 18.82 -18.83 -12.01
CA ARG A 84 19.26 -20.20 -11.68
C ARG A 84 19.26 -21.16 -12.88
N ARG A 85 18.59 -20.82 -13.99
CA ARG A 85 18.61 -21.58 -15.24
C ARG A 85 19.73 -21.17 -16.19
N GLU A 86 20.30 -19.98 -16.04
CA GLU A 86 21.46 -19.55 -16.84
C GLU A 86 22.78 -20.12 -16.29
N ASP A 87 22.96 -20.21 -14.97
CA ASP A 87 24.17 -20.81 -14.37
C ASP A 87 24.26 -22.35 -14.48
N ALA A 88 23.18 -22.99 -14.96
CA ALA A 88 23.12 -24.45 -15.14
C ALA A 88 23.37 -24.93 -16.58
N ARG A 89 23.83 -24.04 -17.48
CA ARG A 89 24.30 -24.35 -18.84
C ARG A 89 25.77 -23.99 -19.00
#